data_AF-A0A830GWK6-F1
#
_entry.id   AF-A0A830GWK6-F1
#
_cell.length_a   1.000
_cell.length_b   1.000
_cell.length_c   1.000
_cell.angle_alpha   90.00
_cell.angle_beta   90.00
_cell.angle_gamma   90.00
#
_symmetry.space_group_name_H-M   'P 1'
#
loop_
_entity.id
_entity.type
_entity.pdbx_description
1 polymer ?
#
loop_
_entity_poly.entity_id
_entity_poly.type
_entity_poly.pdbx_seq_one_letter_code
_entity_poly.pdbx_strand_id
1 'polypeptide(L)'
;MDSKQAVTWLAAGLLINLAFGAGEAVAAFLTVYSSIIRLAIMGAGAPGVGEVIQLLNEVLVMAIIGIAVSIATAVTQYIGFAGLSRFSSRYSIGKVGAVLGPVGSLVALPGLYLLINAVKELAINNQVQPTTPTLAIQPQPATILSALIPALILALVGGAVSLVGLVMIAIGYYRLGEEHGSDLVRVGAILYILVLIPYAGPVLSLIGFILLIVGVLEVRRRLAAPSGG
;
A
#
# COMPACT_ATOMS: atom_id res chain seq x y z
N MET A 1 -4.16 -14.47 -25.77
CA MET A 1 -3.72 -14.77 -24.40
C MET A 1 -4.64 -15.84 -23.85
N ASP A 2 -4.09 -17.00 -23.51
CA ASP A 2 -4.84 -18.10 -22.91
C ASP A 2 -4.97 -17.92 -21.38
N SER A 3 -5.78 -18.76 -20.74
CA SER A 3 -6.00 -18.70 -19.28
C SER A 3 -4.70 -18.93 -18.49
N LYS A 4 -3.81 -19.79 -18.97
CA LYS A 4 -2.52 -20.08 -18.31
C LYS A 4 -1.59 -18.87 -18.31
N GLN A 5 -1.47 -18.16 -19.43
CA GLN A 5 -0.73 -16.91 -19.55
C GLN A 5 -1.34 -15.85 -18.64
N ALA A 6 -2.68 -15.74 -18.60
CA ALA A 6 -3.36 -14.80 -17.72
C ALA A 6 -3.06 -15.05 -16.22
N VAL A 7 -3.13 -16.31 -15.78
CA VAL A 7 -2.74 -16.71 -14.41
C VAL A 7 -1.25 -16.48 -14.15
N THR A 8 -0.40 -16.64 -15.16
CA THR A 8 1.05 -16.34 -15.04
C THR A 8 1.29 -14.85 -14.77
N TRP A 9 0.56 -13.95 -15.41
CA TRP A 9 0.62 -12.52 -15.12
C TRP A 9 0.15 -12.17 -13.71
N LEU A 10 -0.90 -12.84 -13.22
CA LEU A 10 -1.35 -12.68 -11.84
C LEU A 10 -0.29 -13.14 -10.82
N ALA A 11 0.37 -14.27 -11.09
CA ALA A 11 1.47 -14.76 -10.27
C ALA A 11 2.67 -13.81 -10.29
N ALA A 12 3.04 -13.30 -11.48
CA ALA A 12 4.12 -12.34 -11.63
C ALA A 12 3.85 -11.06 -10.83
N GLY A 13 2.62 -10.55 -10.85
CA GLY A 13 2.25 -9.39 -10.03
C GLY A 13 2.41 -9.62 -8.53
N LEU A 14 1.97 -10.78 -8.02
CA LEU A 14 2.19 -11.13 -6.62
C LEU A 14 3.68 -11.28 -6.28
N LEU A 15 4.49 -11.85 -7.17
CA LEU A 15 5.93 -12.00 -6.95
C LEU A 15 6.68 -10.65 -6.99
N ILE A 16 6.27 -9.72 -7.87
CA ILE A 16 6.79 -8.34 -7.88
C ILE A 16 6.48 -7.67 -6.55
N ASN A 17 5.22 -7.72 -6.11
CA ASN A 17 4.83 -7.13 -4.85
C ASN A 17 5.53 -7.80 -3.66
N LEU A 18 5.78 -9.12 -3.69
CA LEU A 18 6.61 -9.76 -2.67
C LEU A 18 8.04 -9.21 -2.67
N ALA A 19 8.71 -9.18 -3.83
CA ALA A 19 10.12 -8.82 -3.92
C ALA A 19 10.38 -7.36 -3.53
N PHE A 20 9.52 -6.44 -4.00
CA PHE A 20 9.69 -5.02 -3.76
C PHE A 20 8.93 -4.53 -2.52
N GLY A 21 7.73 -5.05 -2.28
CA GLY A 21 6.91 -4.69 -1.11
C GLY A 21 7.45 -5.26 0.20
N ALA A 22 8.08 -6.45 0.20
CA ALA A 22 8.79 -6.92 1.39
C ALA A 22 10.06 -6.09 1.65
N GLY A 23 10.78 -5.69 0.59
CA GLY A 23 11.91 -4.78 0.71
C GLY A 23 11.50 -3.42 1.28
N GLU A 24 10.37 -2.88 0.84
CA GLU A 24 9.78 -1.66 1.36
C GLU A 24 9.34 -1.81 2.82
N ALA A 25 8.61 -2.87 3.15
CA ALA A 25 8.14 -3.12 4.52
C ALA A 25 9.30 -3.32 5.51
N VAL A 26 10.37 -4.01 5.09
CA VAL A 26 11.58 -4.17 5.89
C VAL A 26 12.32 -2.84 6.04
N ALA A 27 12.46 -2.06 4.97
CA ALA A 27 13.07 -0.73 5.06
C ALA A 27 12.25 0.20 5.95
N ALA A 28 10.92 0.24 5.81
CA ALA A 28 10.03 1.03 6.65
C ALA A 28 10.10 0.58 8.12
N PHE A 29 10.11 -0.73 8.36
CA PHE A 29 10.29 -1.29 9.70
C PHE A 29 11.65 -0.90 10.29
N LEU A 30 12.75 -1.08 9.56
CA LEU A 30 14.09 -0.70 10.03
C LEU A 30 14.20 0.80 10.28
N THR A 31 13.62 1.64 9.42
CA THR A 31 13.61 3.10 9.59
C THR A 31 12.80 3.53 10.81
N VAL A 32 11.58 3.02 10.96
CA VAL A 32 10.72 3.34 12.11
C VAL A 32 11.29 2.75 13.40
N TYR A 33 11.78 1.52 13.38
CA TYR A 33 12.33 0.84 14.55
C TYR A 33 13.68 1.42 14.96
N SER A 34 14.55 1.80 14.03
CA SER A 34 15.79 2.53 14.34
C SER A 34 15.50 3.93 14.90
N SER A 35 14.43 4.59 14.44
CA SER A 35 13.96 5.86 15.00
C SER A 35 13.43 5.69 16.42
N ILE A 36 12.66 4.63 16.69
CA ILE A 36 12.16 4.29 18.03
C ILE A 36 13.31 3.91 18.97
N ILE A 37 14.30 3.14 18.50
CA ILE A 37 15.49 2.80 19.27
C ILE A 37 16.32 4.05 19.58
N ARG A 38 16.51 4.96 18.61
CA ARG A 38 17.17 6.25 18.86
C ARG A 38 16.43 7.05 19.94
N LEU A 39 15.10 7.13 19.85
CA LEU A 39 14.25 7.73 20.88
C LEU A 39 14.40 7.06 22.26
N ALA A 40 14.52 5.73 22.31
CA ALA A 40 14.66 4.98 23.56
C ALA A 40 16.06 5.06 24.18
N ILE A 41 17.11 5.11 23.36
CA ILE A 41 18.52 5.21 23.80
C ILE A 41 18.87 6.65 24.21
N MET A 42 18.25 7.67 23.61
CA MET A 42 18.54 9.08 23.89
C MET A 42 18.00 9.61 25.23
N GLY A 43 17.36 8.77 26.06
CA GLY A 43 17.06 9.10 27.46
C GLY A 43 16.31 10.41 27.67
N ALA A 44 14.97 10.38 27.64
CA ALA A 44 14.09 11.47 28.11
C ALA A 44 14.30 12.86 27.46
N GLY A 45 14.95 12.95 26.29
CA GLY A 45 14.88 14.11 25.41
C GLY A 45 13.82 13.86 24.33
N ALA A 46 12.85 14.76 24.17
CA ALA A 46 11.96 14.71 23.00
C ALA A 46 12.82 14.70 21.71
N PRO A 47 12.46 13.92 20.68
CA PRO A 47 13.23 13.85 19.44
C PRO A 47 13.42 15.27 18.88
N GLY A 48 14.66 15.56 18.44
CA GLY A 48 14.95 16.87 17.87
C GLY A 48 14.11 17.10 16.61
N VAL A 49 13.66 18.32 16.33
CA VAL A 49 12.88 18.60 15.11
C VAL A 49 13.61 18.19 13.83
N GLY A 50 14.94 18.26 13.80
CA GLY A 50 15.74 17.71 12.70
C GLY A 50 15.50 16.21 12.46
N GLU A 51 15.39 15.42 13.54
CA GLU A 51 15.13 13.97 13.47
C GLU A 51 13.68 13.69 13.03
N VAL A 52 12.72 14.48 13.51
CA VAL A 52 11.31 14.39 13.09
C VAL A 52 11.17 14.74 11.60
N ILE A 53 11.83 15.80 11.14
CA ILE A 53 11.83 16.19 9.73
C ILE A 53 12.47 15.10 8.86
N GLN A 54 13.58 14.52 9.32
CA GLN A 54 14.25 13.44 8.61
C GLN A 54 13.34 12.19 8.49
N LEU A 55 12.71 11.76 9.59
CA LEU A 55 11.77 10.66 9.58
C LEU A 55 10.59 10.92 8.62
N LEU A 56 10.04 12.13 8.61
CA LEU A 56 8.95 12.50 7.70
C LEU A 56 9.37 12.51 6.23
N ASN A 57 10.61 12.91 5.93
CA ASN A 57 11.18 12.81 4.58
C ASN A 57 11.35 11.35 4.14
N GLU A 58 11.86 10.51 5.04
CA GLU A 58 12.01 9.07 4.79
C GLU A 58 10.66 8.40 4.54
N VAL A 59 9.63 8.73 5.34
CA VAL A 59 8.25 8.26 5.11
C VAL A 59 7.72 8.70 3.74
N LEU A 60 7.97 9.94 3.31
CA LEU A 60 7.54 10.42 1.99
C LEU A 60 8.22 9.65 0.86
N VAL A 61 9.55 9.44 0.95
CA VAL A 61 10.31 8.68 -0.06
C VAL A 61 9.81 7.24 -0.13
N MET A 62 9.60 6.61 1.02
CA MET A 62 9.05 5.25 1.10
C MET A 62 7.66 5.17 0.47
N ALA A 63 6.78 6.13 0.75
CA ALA A 63 5.45 6.19 0.14
C ALA A 63 5.51 6.32 -1.40
N ILE A 64 6.44 7.11 -1.95
CA ILE A 64 6.64 7.23 -3.40
C ILE A 64 7.09 5.90 -4.00
N ILE A 65 8.05 5.23 -3.37
CA ILE A 65 8.53 3.91 -3.80
C ILE A 65 7.39 2.89 -3.77
N GLY A 66 6.63 2.84 -2.67
CA GLY A 66 5.50 1.92 -2.54
C GLY A 66 4.41 2.15 -3.58
N ILE A 67 4.15 3.41 -3.95
CA ILE A 67 3.23 3.71 -5.05
C ILE A 67 3.77 3.21 -6.39
N ALA A 68 5.06 3.37 -6.68
CA ALA A 68 5.67 2.86 -7.91
C ALA A 68 5.58 1.33 -8.00
N VAL A 69 5.85 0.63 -6.89
CA VAL A 69 5.73 -0.83 -6.78
C VAL A 69 4.27 -1.28 -6.93
N SER A 70 3.34 -0.55 -6.31
CA SER A 70 1.90 -0.76 -6.43
C SER A 70 1.44 -0.61 -7.88
N ILE A 71 1.94 0.38 -8.63
CA ILE A 71 1.64 0.54 -10.06
C ILE A 71 2.16 -0.65 -10.87
N ALA A 72 3.39 -1.10 -10.66
CA ALA A 72 3.95 -2.26 -11.38
C ALA A 72 3.14 -3.55 -11.11
N THR A 73 2.75 -3.74 -9.85
CA THR A 73 1.89 -4.84 -9.40
C THR A 73 0.50 -4.74 -10.04
N ALA A 74 -0.09 -3.55 -10.03
CA ALA A 74 -1.40 -3.27 -10.60
C ALA A 74 -1.43 -3.52 -12.11
N VAL A 75 -0.40 -3.12 -12.85
CA VAL A 75 -0.31 -3.35 -14.30
C VAL A 75 -0.29 -4.85 -14.61
N THR A 76 0.53 -5.62 -13.90
CA THR A 76 0.61 -7.08 -14.11
C THR A 76 -0.69 -7.78 -13.71
N GLN A 77 -1.30 -7.38 -12.59
CA GLN A 77 -2.62 -7.87 -12.17
C GLN A 77 -3.72 -7.49 -13.16
N TYR A 78 -3.70 -6.27 -13.69
CA TYR A 78 -4.63 -5.80 -14.71
C TYR A 78 -4.54 -6.67 -15.96
N ILE A 79 -3.33 -6.93 -16.47
CA ILE A 79 -3.13 -7.79 -17.64
C ILE A 79 -3.71 -9.18 -17.36
N GLY A 80 -3.39 -9.78 -16.21
CA GLY A 80 -3.91 -11.08 -15.80
C GLY A 80 -5.44 -11.12 -15.74
N PHE A 81 -6.07 -10.22 -15.00
CA PHE A 81 -7.54 -10.17 -14.90
C PHE A 81 -8.22 -9.77 -16.20
N ALA A 82 -7.61 -8.89 -17.01
CA ALA A 82 -8.12 -8.56 -18.34
C ALA A 82 -8.13 -9.78 -19.26
N GLY A 83 -7.09 -10.61 -19.21
CA GLY A 83 -7.04 -11.90 -19.88
C GLY A 83 -8.15 -12.84 -19.46
N LEU A 84 -8.29 -13.07 -18.15
CA LEU A 84 -9.34 -13.93 -17.60
C LEU A 84 -10.75 -13.40 -17.88
N SER A 85 -10.92 -12.07 -17.93
CA SER A 85 -12.22 -11.45 -18.19
C SER A 85 -12.78 -11.73 -19.58
N ARG A 86 -11.95 -12.17 -20.52
CA ARG A 86 -12.38 -12.62 -21.86
C ARG A 86 -13.08 -13.98 -21.82
N PHE A 87 -12.76 -14.80 -20.83
CA PHE A 87 -13.36 -16.13 -20.65
C PHE A 87 -14.55 -16.08 -19.69
N SER A 88 -14.46 -15.24 -18.64
CA SER A 88 -15.52 -15.05 -17.67
C SER A 88 -15.60 -13.60 -17.22
N SER A 89 -16.75 -12.95 -17.43
CA SER A 89 -16.98 -11.56 -17.02
C SER A 89 -16.82 -11.35 -15.51
N ARG A 90 -16.85 -12.43 -14.72
CA ARG A 90 -16.62 -12.42 -13.28
C ARG A 90 -15.23 -11.88 -12.90
N TYR A 91 -14.23 -11.96 -13.76
CA TYR A 91 -12.91 -11.38 -13.49
C TYR A 91 -12.80 -9.87 -13.75
N SER A 92 -13.84 -9.24 -14.31
CA SER A 92 -13.87 -7.79 -14.55
C SER A 92 -13.71 -6.98 -13.26
N ILE A 93 -14.18 -7.49 -12.12
CA ILE A 93 -14.06 -6.82 -10.83
C ILE A 93 -12.58 -6.69 -10.41
N GLY A 94 -11.79 -7.75 -10.53
CA GLY A 94 -10.35 -7.71 -10.23
C GLY A 94 -9.59 -6.77 -11.17
N LYS A 95 -10.01 -6.72 -12.44
CA LYS A 95 -9.47 -5.78 -13.43
C LYS A 95 -9.74 -4.32 -13.04
N VAL A 96 -10.96 -3.99 -12.63
CA VAL A 96 -11.30 -2.63 -12.16
C VAL A 96 -10.53 -2.31 -10.88
N GLY A 97 -10.44 -3.26 -9.95
CA GLY A 97 -9.66 -3.10 -8.72
C GLY A 97 -8.19 -2.77 -8.98
N ALA A 98 -7.57 -3.46 -9.94
CA ALA A 98 -6.20 -3.20 -10.37
C ALA A 98 -5.99 -1.79 -10.94
N VAL A 99 -7.04 -1.12 -11.44
CA VAL A 99 -6.95 0.30 -11.87
C VAL A 99 -7.17 1.23 -10.69
N LEU A 100 -8.16 0.95 -9.83
CA LEU A 100 -8.53 1.83 -8.72
C LEU A 100 -7.44 1.94 -7.66
N GLY A 101 -6.72 0.84 -7.37
CA GLY A 101 -5.58 0.83 -6.44
C GLY A 101 -4.55 1.95 -6.69
N PRO A 102 -3.87 1.93 -7.85
CA PRO A 102 -2.87 2.95 -8.18
C PRO A 102 -3.49 4.34 -8.38
N VAL A 103 -4.68 4.46 -8.96
CA VAL A 103 -5.35 5.77 -9.10
C VAL A 103 -5.61 6.41 -7.75
N GLY A 104 -6.16 5.66 -6.79
CA GLY A 104 -6.37 6.15 -5.42
C GLY A 104 -5.06 6.54 -4.75
N SER A 105 -4.00 5.75 -4.93
CA SER A 105 -2.70 6.03 -4.34
C SER A 105 -2.04 7.29 -4.92
N LEU A 106 -2.18 7.54 -6.23
CA LEU A 106 -1.74 8.77 -6.89
C LEU A 106 -2.53 10.01 -6.42
N VAL A 107 -3.83 9.86 -6.16
CA VAL A 107 -4.67 10.93 -5.58
C VAL A 107 -4.30 11.22 -4.12
N ALA A 108 -3.91 10.19 -3.36
CA ALA A 108 -3.50 10.35 -1.95
C ALA A 108 -2.16 11.06 -1.79
N LEU A 109 -1.24 10.92 -2.76
CA LEU A 109 0.14 11.38 -2.64
C LEU A 109 0.27 12.91 -2.45
N PRO A 110 -0.42 13.78 -3.21
CA PRO A 110 -0.44 15.22 -2.92
C PRO A 110 -0.96 15.55 -1.52
N GLY A 111 -1.99 14.82 -1.05
CA GLY A 111 -2.52 14.98 0.30
C GLY A 111 -1.51 14.61 1.39
N LEU A 112 -0.83 13.47 1.22
CA LEU A 112 0.27 13.02 2.08
C LEU A 112 1.42 14.03 2.12
N TYR A 113 1.82 14.55 0.96
CA TYR A 113 2.87 15.57 0.85
C TYR A 113 2.52 16.84 1.63
N LEU A 114 1.31 17.37 1.44
CA LEU A 114 0.84 18.56 2.15
C LEU A 114 0.72 18.32 3.65
N LEU A 115 0.23 17.14 4.07
CA LEU A 115 0.14 16.76 5.47
C LEU A 115 1.53 16.71 6.13
N ILE A 116 2.49 16.08 5.47
CA ILE A 116 3.89 16.01 5.95
C ILE A 116 4.48 17.41 6.09
N ASN A 117 4.27 18.30 5.12
CA ASN A 117 4.78 19.66 5.20
C ASN A 117 4.13 20.47 6.33
N ALA A 118 2.82 20.33 6.54
CA ALA A 118 2.12 20.96 7.65
C ALA A 118 2.66 20.46 9.01
N VAL A 119 2.96 19.17 9.14
CA VAL A 119 3.55 18.60 10.36
C VAL A 119 4.98 19.12 10.58
N LYS A 120 5.80 19.25 9.52
CA LYS A 120 7.15 19.85 9.62
C LYS A 120 7.08 21.31 10.08
N GLU A 121 6.18 22.09 9.50
CA GLU A 121 5.98 23.49 9.88
C GLU A 121 5.53 23.63 11.34
N LEU A 122 4.61 22.77 11.80
CA LEU A 122 4.18 22.71 13.18
C LEU A 122 5.33 22.34 14.13
N ALA A 123 6.18 21.38 13.74
CA ALA A 123 7.33 20.95 14.53
C ALA A 123 8.35 22.09 14.69
N ILE A 124 8.66 22.82 13.62
CA ILE A 124 9.56 23.99 13.63
C ILE A 124 9.00 25.10 14.52
N ASN A 125 7.72 25.46 14.35
CA ASN A 125 7.10 26.56 15.10
C ASN A 125 6.99 26.27 16.60
N ASN A 126 6.81 25.01 17.01
CA ASN A 126 6.74 24.61 18.42
C ASN A 126 8.11 24.56 19.13
N GLN A 127 9.23 24.56 18.39
CA GLN A 127 10.57 24.70 18.98
C GLN A 127 10.96 26.15 19.27
N VAL A 128 10.35 27.12 18.57
CA VAL A 128 10.60 28.54 18.77
C VAL A 128 9.71 29.06 19.90
N GLN A 129 10.00 28.68 21.15
CA GLN A 129 9.58 29.52 22.28
C GLN A 129 10.43 30.80 22.26
N PRO A 130 9.83 32.00 22.20
CA PRO A 130 10.58 33.23 22.07
C PRO A 130 11.17 33.64 23.41
N THR A 131 12.49 33.49 23.59
CA THR A 131 13.23 34.22 24.64
C THR A 131 13.50 35.68 24.25
N THR A 132 13.10 36.09 23.04
CA THR A 132 13.17 37.48 22.55
C THR A 132 11.91 37.85 21.77
N PRO A 133 11.26 38.99 22.07
CA PRO A 133 10.11 39.48 21.32
C PRO A 133 10.59 40.08 20.00
N THR A 134 10.89 39.22 19.02
CA THR A 134 11.13 39.65 17.64
C THR A 134 9.79 39.68 16.91
N LEU A 135 9.46 40.85 16.37
CA LEU A 135 8.39 41.18 15.41
C LEU A 135 8.55 40.43 14.06
N ALA A 136 8.90 39.14 14.09
CA ALA A 136 8.88 38.30 12.92
C ALA A 136 7.46 37.77 12.75
N ILE A 137 6.91 37.96 11.56
CA ILE A 137 5.61 37.43 11.11
C ILE A 137 5.60 35.93 11.39
N GLN A 138 5.03 35.52 12.53
CA GLN A 138 4.72 34.12 12.78
C GLN A 138 3.68 33.72 11.74
N PRO A 139 3.85 32.59 11.02
CA PRO A 139 2.80 32.04 10.19
C PRO A 139 1.56 31.88 11.07
N GLN A 140 0.49 32.61 10.74
CA GLN A 140 -0.74 32.52 11.52
C GLN A 140 -1.22 31.05 11.48
N PRO A 141 -1.70 30.49 12.61
CA PRO A 141 -2.23 29.12 12.64
C PRO A 141 -3.37 28.89 11.63
N ALA A 142 -4.04 29.96 11.17
CA ALA A 142 -5.04 29.92 10.12
C ALA A 142 -4.49 29.44 8.76
N THR A 143 -3.23 29.73 8.42
CA THR A 143 -2.59 29.30 7.15
C THR A 143 -2.22 27.82 7.16
N ILE A 144 -1.89 27.27 8.33
CA ILE A 144 -1.57 25.84 8.51
C ILE A 144 -2.87 25.01 8.47
N LEU A 145 -3.93 25.48 9.14
CA LEU A 145 -5.26 24.86 9.13
C LEU A 145 -5.90 24.85 7.73
N SER A 146 -5.71 25.91 6.93
CA SER A 146 -6.27 25.99 5.58
C SER A 146 -5.59 25.05 4.57
N ALA A 147 -4.33 24.67 4.82
CA ALA A 147 -3.63 23.64 4.04
C ALA A 147 -3.94 22.21 4.51
N LEU A 148 -4.22 22.02 5.81
CA LEU A 148 -4.50 20.71 6.41
C LEU A 148 -5.83 20.08 5.93
N ILE A 149 -6.90 20.87 5.82
CA ILE A 149 -8.22 20.37 5.41
C ILE A 149 -8.19 19.73 3.99
N PRO A 150 -7.73 20.42 2.93
CA PRO A 150 -7.66 19.82 1.60
C PRO A 150 -6.65 18.67 1.54
N ALA A 151 -5.56 18.73 2.31
CA ALA A 151 -4.59 17.64 2.42
C ALA A 151 -5.23 16.35 2.97
N LEU A 152 -6.00 16.48 4.06
CA LEU A 152 -6.74 15.36 4.66
C LEU A 152 -7.78 14.80 3.70
N ILE A 153 -8.53 15.66 3.01
CA ILE A 153 -9.52 15.21 2.02
C ILE A 153 -8.85 14.38 0.92
N LEU A 154 -7.75 14.88 0.33
CA LEU A 154 -7.03 14.16 -0.72
C LEU A 154 -6.47 12.82 -0.23
N ALA A 155 -5.85 12.80 0.96
CA ALA A 155 -5.30 11.58 1.54
C ALA A 155 -6.39 10.55 1.84
N LEU A 156 -7.52 10.97 2.42
CA LEU A 156 -8.64 10.09 2.76
C LEU A 156 -9.36 9.57 1.51
N VAL A 157 -9.66 10.44 0.55
CA VAL A 157 -10.32 10.04 -0.71
C VAL A 157 -9.43 9.10 -1.50
N GLY A 158 -8.15 9.44 -1.68
CA GLY A 158 -7.21 8.57 -2.37
C GLY A 158 -7.00 7.23 -1.66
N GLY A 159 -6.85 7.24 -0.34
CA GLY A 159 -6.76 6.04 0.48
C GLY A 159 -8.00 5.15 0.38
N ALA A 160 -9.19 5.73 0.45
CA ALA A 160 -10.45 5.01 0.30
C ALA A 160 -10.59 4.37 -1.08
N VAL A 161 -10.25 5.09 -2.15
CA VAL A 161 -10.27 4.56 -3.53
C VAL A 161 -9.27 3.41 -3.69
N SER A 162 -8.07 3.55 -3.12
CA SER A 162 -7.05 2.49 -3.15
C SER A 162 -7.53 1.23 -2.41
N LEU A 163 -8.18 1.41 -1.26
CA LEU A 163 -8.75 0.34 -0.45
C LEU A 163 -9.89 -0.40 -1.18
N VAL A 164 -10.78 0.33 -1.85
CA VAL A 164 -11.80 -0.27 -2.72
C VAL A 164 -11.14 -1.09 -3.83
N GLY A 165 -10.05 -0.58 -4.43
CA GLY A 165 -9.25 -1.30 -5.41
C GLY A 165 -8.71 -2.64 -4.87
N LEU A 166 -8.14 -2.62 -3.66
CA LEU A 166 -7.62 -3.80 -2.98
C LEU A 166 -8.71 -4.86 -2.73
N VAL A 167 -9.89 -4.44 -2.26
CA VAL A 167 -11.03 -5.34 -2.04
C VAL A 167 -11.48 -5.97 -3.35
N MET A 168 -11.58 -5.19 -4.42
CA MET A 168 -11.96 -5.69 -5.75
C MET A 168 -10.94 -6.69 -6.32
N ILE A 169 -9.64 -6.46 -6.14
CA ILE A 169 -8.58 -7.41 -6.50
C ILE A 169 -8.77 -8.72 -5.71
N ALA A 170 -8.99 -8.64 -4.40
CA ALA A 170 -9.19 -9.81 -3.57
C ALA A 170 -10.44 -10.61 -3.99
N ILE A 171 -11.55 -9.95 -4.36
CA ILE A 171 -12.72 -10.63 -4.94
C ILE A 171 -12.35 -11.32 -6.26
N GLY A 172 -11.53 -10.67 -7.10
CA GLY A 172 -11.01 -11.26 -8.33
C GLY A 172 -10.22 -12.56 -8.08
N TYR A 173 -9.33 -12.56 -7.09
CA TYR A 173 -8.60 -13.76 -6.68
C TYR A 173 -9.51 -14.82 -6.05
N TYR A 174 -10.45 -14.43 -5.19
CA TYR A 174 -11.41 -15.36 -4.59
C TYR A 174 -12.18 -16.13 -5.69
N ARG A 175 -12.65 -15.43 -6.73
CA ARG A 175 -13.32 -16.02 -7.90
C ARG A 175 -12.40 -16.98 -8.67
N LEU A 176 -11.12 -16.65 -8.81
CA LEU A 176 -10.13 -17.54 -9.41
C LEU A 176 -10.04 -18.86 -8.65
N GLY A 177 -9.99 -18.79 -7.32
CA GLY A 177 -9.94 -19.96 -6.45
C GLY A 177 -11.22 -20.79 -6.48
N GLU A 178 -12.39 -20.16 -6.58
CA GLU A 178 -13.68 -20.83 -6.74
C GLU A 178 -13.76 -21.62 -8.05
N GLU A 179 -13.36 -21.01 -9.17
CA GLU A 179 -13.45 -21.63 -10.50
C GLU A 179 -12.44 -22.78 -10.70
N HIS A 180 -11.27 -22.70 -10.05
CA HIS A 180 -10.20 -23.70 -10.22
C HIS A 180 -10.05 -24.64 -9.01
N GLY A 181 -10.98 -24.60 -8.05
CA GLY A 181 -10.97 -25.46 -6.86
C GLY A 181 -9.69 -25.33 -6.03
N SER A 182 -9.23 -24.10 -5.79
CA SER A 182 -8.05 -23.81 -4.97
C SER A 182 -8.45 -23.06 -3.70
N ASP A 183 -8.55 -23.79 -2.60
CA ASP A 183 -8.84 -23.21 -1.28
C ASP A 183 -7.73 -22.28 -0.80
N LEU A 184 -6.47 -22.51 -1.21
CA LEU A 184 -5.35 -21.63 -0.93
C LEU A 184 -5.58 -20.21 -1.49
N VAL A 185 -6.07 -20.11 -2.72
CA VAL A 185 -6.39 -18.81 -3.33
C VAL A 185 -7.58 -18.15 -2.62
N ARG A 186 -8.61 -18.93 -2.26
CA ARG A 186 -9.81 -18.42 -1.58
C ARG A 186 -9.50 -17.88 -0.18
N VAL A 187 -8.84 -18.70 0.65
CA VAL A 187 -8.41 -18.31 2.00
C VAL A 187 -7.39 -17.19 1.92
N GLY A 188 -6.44 -17.27 0.98
CA GLY A 188 -5.46 -16.23 0.75
C GLY A 188 -6.09 -14.87 0.44
N ALA A 189 -7.10 -14.84 -0.43
CA ALA A 189 -7.83 -13.61 -0.77
C ALA A 189 -8.57 -12.99 0.43
N ILE A 190 -9.19 -13.83 1.27
CA ILE A 190 -9.88 -13.37 2.49
C ILE A 190 -8.87 -12.77 3.47
N LEU A 191 -7.80 -13.52 3.75
CA LEU A 191 -6.76 -13.09 4.68
C LEU A 191 -6.04 -11.83 4.18
N TYR A 192 -5.85 -11.68 2.88
CA TYR A 192 -5.21 -10.51 2.28
C TYR A 192 -5.93 -9.19 2.62
N ILE A 193 -7.27 -9.19 2.62
CA ILE A 193 -8.08 -8.01 2.99
C ILE A 193 -8.01 -7.71 4.50
N LEU A 194 -7.63 -8.68 5.34
CA LEU A 194 -7.55 -8.47 6.78
C LEU A 194 -6.47 -7.48 7.20
N VAL A 195 -5.63 -6.98 6.27
CA VAL A 195 -4.71 -5.85 6.50
C VAL A 195 -5.39 -4.63 7.14
N LEU A 196 -6.71 -4.50 6.98
CA LEU A 196 -7.53 -3.44 7.57
C LEU A 196 -7.71 -3.55 9.09
N ILE A 197 -7.42 -4.71 9.69
CA ILE A 197 -7.52 -4.93 11.13
C ILE A 197 -6.24 -4.42 11.79
N PRO A 198 -6.30 -3.45 12.72
CA PRO A 198 -5.12 -2.97 13.43
C PRO A 198 -4.35 -4.11 14.12
N TYR A 199 -3.02 -4.05 14.07
CA TYR A 199 -2.06 -4.95 14.74
C TYR A 199 -2.04 -6.42 14.25
N ALA A 200 -3.17 -7.11 14.21
CA ALA A 200 -3.26 -8.50 13.75
C ALA A 200 -3.33 -8.60 12.22
N GLY A 201 -3.92 -7.60 11.56
CA GLY A 201 -4.16 -7.57 10.13
C GLY A 201 -2.91 -7.70 9.26
N PRO A 202 -1.80 -6.98 9.53
CA PRO A 202 -0.59 -7.08 8.71
C PRO A 202 -0.01 -8.51 8.66
N VAL A 203 0.02 -9.21 9.80
CA VAL A 203 0.52 -10.60 9.87
C VAL A 203 -0.42 -11.54 9.12
N LEU A 204 -1.73 -11.42 9.34
CA LEU A 204 -2.73 -12.23 8.64
C LEU A 204 -2.73 -11.98 7.13
N SER A 205 -2.56 -10.72 6.72
CA SER A 205 -2.48 -10.34 5.31
C SER A 205 -1.22 -10.89 4.65
N LEU A 206 -0.08 -10.89 5.35
CA LEU A 206 1.14 -11.52 4.86
C LEU A 206 0.96 -13.03 4.64
N ILE A 207 0.35 -13.73 5.60
CA ILE A 207 0.00 -15.14 5.44
C ILE A 207 -0.91 -15.32 4.23
N GLY A 208 -1.97 -14.51 4.13
CA GLY A 208 -2.90 -14.54 3.00
C GLY A 208 -2.21 -14.32 1.65
N PHE A 209 -1.28 -13.40 1.61
CA PHE A 209 -0.49 -13.07 0.42
C PHE A 209 0.42 -14.24 -0.02
N ILE A 210 1.07 -14.92 0.93
CA ILE A 210 1.85 -16.13 0.63
C ILE A 210 0.94 -17.24 0.09
N LEU A 211 -0.23 -17.44 0.70
CA LEU A 211 -1.21 -18.43 0.23
C LEU A 211 -1.72 -18.11 -1.19
N LEU A 212 -1.91 -16.83 -1.51
CA LEU A 212 -2.24 -16.39 -2.87
C LEU A 212 -1.14 -16.76 -3.87
N ILE A 213 0.13 -16.51 -3.55
CA ILE A 213 1.24 -16.88 -4.44
C ILE A 213 1.26 -18.39 -4.69
N VAL A 214 1.24 -19.18 -3.61
CA VAL A 214 1.28 -20.64 -3.72
C VAL A 214 0.07 -21.18 -4.47
N GLY A 215 -1.14 -20.71 -4.13
CA GLY A 215 -2.38 -21.15 -4.75
C GLY A 215 -2.48 -20.77 -6.24
N VAL A 216 -2.07 -19.55 -6.61
CA VAL A 216 -2.07 -19.12 -8.02
C VAL A 216 -1.05 -19.92 -8.84
N LEU A 217 0.13 -20.21 -8.28
CA LEU A 217 1.13 -21.07 -8.93
C LEU A 217 0.63 -22.52 -9.07
N GLU A 218 -0.12 -23.03 -8.10
CA GLU A 218 -0.76 -24.34 -8.18
C GLU A 218 -1.82 -24.38 -9.31
N VAL A 219 -2.71 -23.40 -9.36
CA VAL A 219 -3.70 -23.25 -10.44
C VAL A 219 -3.00 -23.23 -11.80
N ARG A 220 -1.92 -22.46 -11.94
CA ARG A 220 -1.10 -22.44 -13.16
C ARG A 220 -0.54 -23.81 -13.53
N ARG A 221 -0.08 -24.60 -12.56
CA ARG A 221 0.45 -25.96 -12.80
C ARG A 221 -0.65 -26.91 -13.26
N ARG A 222 -1.85 -26.85 -12.65
CA ARG A 222 -3.01 -27.65 -13.05
C ARG A 222 -3.42 -27.34 -14.50
N LEU A 223 -3.42 -26.07 -14.89
CA LEU A 223 -3.66 -25.63 -16.27
C LEU A 223 -2.56 -26.05 -17.27
N ALA A 224 -1.40 -26.50 -16.79
CA ALA A 224 -0.29 -26.95 -17.63
C ALA A 224 -0.21 -28.48 -17.76
N ALA A 225 -0.89 -29.23 -16.88
CA ALA A 225 -0.96 -30.67 -16.97
C ALA A 225 -1.87 -31.06 -18.16
N PRO A 226 -1.43 -31.97 -19.05
CA PRO A 226 -2.35 -32.51 -20.05
C PRO A 226 -3.50 -33.19 -19.31
N SER A 227 -4.73 -32.92 -19.75
CA SER A 227 -5.93 -33.62 -19.28
C SER A 227 -5.73 -35.11 -19.52
N GLY A 228 -5.29 -35.83 -18.51
CA GLY A 228 -5.06 -37.26 -18.58
C GLY A 228 -6.39 -38.00 -18.46
N GLY A 229 -6.78 -38.65 -19.57
CA GLY A 229 -7.70 -39.80 -19.61
C GLY A 229 -9.17 -39.48 -19.48
#